data_AF-A0A2W4WZC7-F1
#
_entry.id   AF-A0A2W4WZC7-F1
#
_cell.length_a   1.000
_cell.length_b   1.000
_cell.length_c   1.000
_cell.angle_alpha   90.00
_cell.angle_beta   90.00
_cell.angle_gamma   90.00
#
_symmetry.space_group_name_H-M   'P 1'
#
loop_
_entity.id
_entity.type
_entity.pdbx_description
1 polymer ?
#
loop_
_entity_poly.entity_id
_entity_poly.type
_entity_poly.pdbx_seq_one_letter_code
_entity_poly.pdbx_strand_id
1 'polypeptide(L)'
;TQDEAFEALTLIQTGKAAPLPLVLIDRPGGDYWKSWDYYVRNRLLDQRLISPDDTSLYYLTDSIDDALAYIESFYRLYHSIRYVDDQLVIRLKAPLDPGGVDQLNENFADILSKGQIREVSAFPIERGDETEALPRLALHFNQRDLGRLHQMIRYLGKLGVACEAVQHPEEK
;
A
#
# COMPACT_ATOMS: atom_id res chain seq x y z
N THR A 1 -5.27 -19.80 -0.75
CA THR A 1 -6.58 -20.36 -0.34
C THR A 1 -7.28 -19.39 0.63
N GLN A 2 -8.50 -19.66 1.12
CA GLN A 2 -9.24 -18.71 1.96
C GLN A 2 -8.53 -18.44 3.31
N ASP A 3 -8.01 -19.47 3.95
CA ASP A 3 -7.27 -19.39 5.20
C ASP A 3 -6.02 -18.50 5.07
N GLU A 4 -5.20 -18.71 4.03
CA GLU A 4 -4.04 -17.87 3.70
C GLU A 4 -4.45 -16.41 3.42
N ALA A 5 -5.58 -16.20 2.73
CA ALA A 5 -6.09 -14.86 2.46
C ALA A 5 -6.46 -14.11 3.76
N PHE A 6 -7.12 -14.78 4.71
CA PHE A 6 -7.44 -14.16 6.01
C PHE A 6 -6.19 -13.92 6.86
N GLU A 7 -5.21 -14.81 6.82
CA GLU A 7 -3.93 -14.57 7.50
C GLU A 7 -3.22 -13.33 6.93
N ALA A 8 -3.08 -13.25 5.61
CA ALA A 8 -2.48 -12.11 4.94
C ALA A 8 -3.23 -10.80 5.25
N LEU A 9 -4.57 -10.81 5.13
CA LEU A 9 -5.40 -9.65 5.47
C LEU A 9 -5.20 -9.21 6.91
N THR A 10 -5.15 -10.14 7.86
CA THR A 10 -4.96 -9.82 9.28
C THR A 10 -3.59 -9.17 9.50
N LEU A 11 -2.53 -9.70 8.90
CA LEU A 11 -1.18 -9.15 9.03
C LEU A 11 -1.07 -7.74 8.44
N ILE A 12 -1.68 -7.51 7.28
CA ILE A 12 -1.72 -6.19 6.63
C ILE A 12 -2.58 -5.22 7.45
N GLN A 13 -3.79 -5.62 7.86
CA GLN A 13 -4.74 -4.80 8.61
C GLN A 13 -4.23 -4.41 10.00
N THR A 14 -3.37 -5.23 10.61
CA THR A 14 -2.78 -4.94 11.93
C THR A 14 -1.38 -4.33 11.85
N GLY A 15 -0.85 -4.13 10.64
CA GLY A 15 0.48 -3.55 10.41
C GLY A 15 1.61 -4.47 10.88
N LYS A 16 1.35 -5.77 11.01
CA LYS A 16 2.34 -6.79 11.38
C LYS A 16 3.17 -7.26 10.19
N ALA A 17 2.66 -7.04 8.98
CA ALA A 17 3.42 -7.14 7.74
C ALA A 17 3.52 -5.77 7.06
N ALA A 18 4.54 -5.61 6.21
CA ALA A 18 4.60 -4.46 5.31
C ALA A 18 3.43 -4.50 4.32
N PRO A 19 2.98 -3.33 3.81
CA PRO A 19 1.97 -3.27 2.76
C PRO A 19 2.41 -4.06 1.53
N LEU A 20 1.51 -4.91 1.03
CA LEU A 20 1.68 -5.72 -0.16
C LEU A 20 0.37 -5.79 -0.96
N PRO A 21 0.41 -5.99 -2.29
CA PRO A 21 -0.78 -6.10 -3.12
C PRO A 21 -1.36 -7.52 -2.98
N LEU A 22 -2.45 -7.67 -2.21
CA LEU A 22 -3.17 -8.94 -2.12
C LEU A 22 -4.18 -9.06 -3.28
N VAL A 23 -3.96 -10.03 -4.17
CA VAL A 23 -4.87 -10.32 -5.28
C VAL A 23 -5.60 -11.64 -5.02
N LEU A 24 -6.92 -11.58 -4.99
CA LEU A 24 -7.81 -12.73 -4.91
C LEU A 24 -8.31 -13.02 -6.32
N ILE A 25 -7.60 -13.92 -7.00
CA ILE A 25 -7.89 -14.30 -8.38
C ILE A 25 -8.82 -15.53 -8.42
N ASP A 26 -9.83 -15.46 -9.28
CA ASP A 26 -10.71 -16.58 -9.62
C ASP A 26 -10.43 -17.06 -11.05
N ARG A 27 -10.97 -18.23 -11.41
CA ARG A 27 -11.02 -18.64 -12.82
C ARG A 27 -11.93 -17.69 -13.61
N PRO A 28 -11.73 -17.49 -14.93
CA PRO A 28 -12.61 -16.68 -15.76
C PRO A 28 -14.10 -17.04 -15.57
N GLY A 29 -14.92 -16.05 -15.19
CA GLY A 29 -16.35 -16.24 -14.91
C GLY A 29 -16.66 -16.91 -13.57
N GLY A 30 -15.66 -17.15 -12.72
CA GLY A 30 -15.82 -17.61 -11.35
C GLY A 30 -16.48 -16.55 -10.46
N ASP A 31 -17.09 -17.04 -9.37
CA ASP A 31 -17.89 -16.27 -8.44
C ASP A 31 -17.52 -16.52 -6.97
N TYR A 32 -16.47 -17.30 -6.69
CA TYR A 32 -16.13 -17.68 -5.31
C TYR A 32 -15.69 -16.44 -4.52
N TRP A 33 -14.70 -15.70 -5.03
CA TRP A 33 -14.22 -14.49 -4.35
C TRP A 33 -15.21 -13.34 -4.41
N LYS A 34 -16.04 -13.28 -5.45
CA LYS A 34 -17.15 -12.31 -5.56
C LYS A 34 -18.21 -12.57 -4.48
N SER A 35 -18.55 -13.84 -4.24
CA SER A 35 -19.48 -14.26 -3.18
C SER A 35 -18.88 -14.03 -1.78
N TRP A 36 -17.58 -14.26 -1.62
CA TRP A 36 -16.86 -13.94 -0.40
C TRP A 36 -16.85 -12.43 -0.11
N ASP A 37 -16.55 -11.59 -1.10
CA ASP A 37 -16.58 -10.13 -0.95
C ASP A 37 -18.00 -9.62 -0.64
N TYR A 38 -19.02 -10.22 -1.26
CA TYR A 38 -20.40 -9.95 -0.89
C TYR A 38 -20.66 -10.25 0.60
N TYR A 39 -20.15 -11.36 1.14
CA TYR A 39 -20.22 -11.64 2.57
C TYR A 39 -19.45 -10.60 3.40
N VAL A 40 -18.21 -10.27 3.03
CA VAL A 40 -17.38 -9.28 3.72
C VAL A 40 -18.10 -7.95 3.83
N ARG A 41 -18.68 -7.45 2.72
CA ARG A 41 -19.41 -6.18 2.70
C ARG A 41 -20.71 -6.25 3.52
N ASN A 42 -21.58 -7.20 3.21
CA ASN A 42 -22.93 -7.21 3.81
C ASN A 42 -22.97 -7.75 5.25
N ARG A 43 -21.94 -8.47 5.69
CA ARG A 43 -21.89 -9.05 7.04
C ARG A 43 -20.86 -8.39 7.92
N LEU A 44 -19.64 -8.16 7.43
CA LEU A 44 -18.58 -7.58 8.25
C LEU A 44 -18.63 -6.06 8.22
N LEU A 45 -18.67 -5.45 7.04
CA LEU A 45 -18.65 -4.00 6.90
C LEU A 45 -19.96 -3.35 7.37
N ASP A 46 -21.12 -3.85 6.96
CA ASP A 46 -22.42 -3.31 7.38
C ASP A 46 -22.63 -3.33 8.89
N GLN A 47 -22.07 -4.35 9.56
CA GLN A 47 -22.10 -4.48 11.02
C GLN A 47 -20.93 -3.76 11.71
N ARG A 48 -20.10 -3.03 10.96
CA ARG A 48 -18.92 -2.29 11.45
C ARG A 48 -17.89 -3.15 12.17
N LEU A 49 -17.76 -4.41 11.75
CA LEU A 49 -16.75 -5.34 12.24
C LEU A 49 -15.39 -5.13 11.56
N ILE A 50 -15.37 -4.41 10.43
CA ILE A 50 -14.17 -3.96 9.71
C ILE A 50 -14.31 -2.48 9.34
N SER A 51 -13.20 -1.82 9.05
CA SER A 51 -13.19 -0.44 8.55
C SER A 51 -13.73 -0.40 7.10
N PRO A 52 -14.41 0.68 6.66
CA PRO A 52 -14.75 0.89 5.26
C PRO A 52 -13.56 0.73 4.31
N ASP A 53 -12.38 1.14 4.76
CA ASP A 53 -11.15 1.09 3.98
C ASP A 53 -10.51 -0.30 3.93
N ASP A 54 -10.92 -1.25 4.77
CA ASP A 54 -10.35 -2.61 4.75
C ASP A 54 -10.68 -3.34 3.44
N THR A 55 -11.75 -2.93 2.75
CA THR A 55 -12.09 -3.44 1.41
C THR A 55 -11.11 -3.01 0.31
N SER A 56 -10.18 -2.10 0.63
CA SER A 56 -9.12 -1.68 -0.28
C SER A 56 -7.82 -2.49 -0.13
N LEU A 57 -7.73 -3.34 0.90
CA LEU A 57 -6.56 -4.19 1.17
C LEU A 57 -6.41 -5.36 0.20
N TYR A 58 -7.46 -5.70 -0.55
CA TYR A 58 -7.47 -6.77 -1.54
C TYR A 58 -8.02 -6.30 -2.88
N TYR A 59 -7.66 -7.02 -3.94
CA TYR A 59 -8.18 -6.83 -5.29
C TYR A 59 -8.77 -8.13 -5.81
N LEU A 60 -9.97 -8.05 -6.38
CA LEU A 60 -10.68 -9.19 -6.96
C LEU A 60 -10.55 -9.12 -8.49
N THR A 61 -10.19 -10.23 -9.10
CA THR A 61 -10.18 -10.34 -10.57
C THR A 61 -10.34 -11.79 -10.99
N ASP A 62 -10.78 -12.01 -12.23
CA ASP A 62 -10.70 -13.30 -12.92
C ASP A 62 -9.79 -13.26 -14.16
N SER A 63 -9.03 -12.16 -14.29
CA SER A 63 -8.05 -11.90 -15.35
C SER A 63 -6.63 -11.85 -14.77
N ILE A 64 -5.72 -12.61 -15.40
CA ILE A 64 -4.29 -12.60 -15.06
C ILE A 64 -3.69 -11.22 -15.38
N ASP A 65 -4.06 -10.62 -16.51
CA ASP A 65 -3.52 -9.33 -16.93
C ASP A 65 -3.90 -8.23 -15.92
N ASP A 66 -5.12 -8.26 -15.40
CA ASP A 66 -5.56 -7.30 -14.38
C ASP A 66 -4.84 -7.52 -13.04
N ALA A 67 -4.57 -8.78 -12.68
CA ALA A 67 -3.80 -9.11 -11.49
C ALA A 67 -2.37 -8.57 -11.58
N LEU A 68 -1.71 -8.79 -12.73
CA LEU A 68 -0.37 -8.28 -12.99
C LEU A 68 -0.35 -6.75 -12.98
N ALA A 69 -1.27 -6.10 -13.70
CA ALA A 69 -1.37 -4.64 -13.73
C ALA A 69 -1.60 -4.04 -12.33
N TYR A 70 -2.39 -4.70 -11.47
CA TYR A 70 -2.58 -4.28 -10.09
C TYR A 70 -1.28 -4.34 -9.27
N ILE A 71 -0.55 -5.46 -9.39
CA ILE A 71 0.72 -5.67 -8.69
C ILE A 71 1.79 -4.68 -9.18
N GLU A 72 1.93 -4.53 -10.50
CA GLU A 72 2.84 -3.57 -11.13
C GLU A 72 2.52 -2.14 -10.70
N SER A 73 1.25 -1.75 -10.70
CA SER A 73 0.82 -0.43 -10.23
C SER A 73 1.20 -0.19 -8.78
N PHE A 74 1.08 -1.20 -7.91
CA PHE A 74 1.43 -1.08 -6.49
C PHE A 74 2.94 -0.84 -6.34
N TYR A 75 3.77 -1.64 -7.01
CA TYR A 75 5.23 -1.57 -6.93
C TYR A 75 5.88 -0.58 -7.88
N ARG A 76 5.10 0.20 -8.64
CA ARG A 76 5.60 1.17 -9.62
C ARG A 76 6.49 2.23 -8.97
N LEU A 77 6.02 2.83 -7.87
CA LEU A 77 6.82 3.77 -7.07
C LEU A 77 7.16 3.24 -5.69
N TYR A 78 6.34 2.37 -5.11
CA TYR A 78 6.59 1.86 -3.77
C TYR A 78 7.79 0.90 -3.74
N HIS A 79 8.73 1.15 -2.81
CA HIS A 79 9.82 0.23 -2.52
C HIS A 79 9.63 -0.45 -1.16
N SER A 80 9.57 0.33 -0.08
CA SER A 80 9.39 -0.21 1.27
C SER A 80 8.93 0.86 2.25
N ILE A 81 8.51 0.44 3.45
CA ILE A 81 8.28 1.33 4.59
C ILE A 81 9.15 0.97 5.78
N ARG A 82 9.38 1.94 6.67
CA ARG A 82 9.89 1.70 8.02
C ARG A 82 9.47 2.83 8.94
N TYR A 83 9.56 2.60 10.24
CA TYR A 83 9.52 3.70 11.21
C TYR A 83 10.93 4.21 11.51
N VAL A 84 11.04 5.54 11.61
CA VAL A 84 12.17 6.25 12.20
C VAL A 84 11.58 7.19 13.24
N ASP A 85 11.88 6.93 14.51
CA ASP A 85 11.20 7.56 15.66
C ASP A 85 9.66 7.44 15.55
N ASP A 86 8.93 8.56 15.52
CA ASP A 86 7.47 8.62 15.38
C ASP A 86 7.00 8.92 13.94
N GLN A 87 7.89 8.79 12.95
CA GLN A 87 7.59 9.00 11.54
C GLN A 87 7.59 7.68 10.77
N LEU A 88 6.53 7.48 9.99
CA LEU A 88 6.51 6.48 8.93
C LEU A 88 7.32 7.06 7.76
N VAL A 89 8.35 6.33 7.34
CA VAL A 89 9.18 6.64 6.18
C VAL A 89 8.83 5.66 5.09
N ILE A 90 8.43 6.18 3.92
CA ILE A 90 8.13 5.41 2.72
C ILE A 90 9.23 5.66 1.71
N ARG A 91 9.98 4.61 1.35
CA ARG A 91 10.99 4.65 0.30
C ARG A 91 10.33 4.44 -1.05
N LEU A 92 10.74 5.24 -2.03
CA LEU A 92 10.22 5.22 -3.39
C LEU A 92 11.32 4.76 -4.35
N LYS A 93 10.93 4.09 -5.44
CA LYS A 93 11.85 3.67 -6.51
C LYS A 93 12.31 4.84 -7.40
N ALA A 94 11.50 5.90 -7.48
CA ALA A 94 11.78 7.10 -8.24
C ALA A 94 11.14 8.33 -7.57
N PRO A 95 11.58 9.57 -7.91
CA PRO A 95 10.97 10.79 -7.40
C PRO A 95 9.51 10.93 -7.83
N LEU A 96 8.73 11.72 -7.09
CA LEU A 96 7.37 12.07 -7.50
C LEU A 96 7.40 13.11 -8.63
N ASP A 97 6.35 13.13 -9.43
CA ASP A 97 6.09 14.21 -10.38
C ASP A 97 5.87 15.55 -9.62
N PRO A 98 6.15 16.71 -10.25
CA PRO A 98 5.86 18.01 -9.64
C PRO A 98 4.42 18.12 -9.13
N GLY A 99 4.25 18.52 -7.86
CA GLY A 99 2.94 18.58 -7.20
C GLY A 99 2.42 17.24 -6.66
N GLY A 100 3.19 16.15 -6.77
CA GLY A 100 2.82 14.85 -6.21
C GLY A 100 2.62 14.88 -4.68
N VAL A 101 3.48 15.59 -3.96
CA VAL A 101 3.35 15.77 -2.49
C VAL A 101 2.08 16.55 -2.12
N ASP A 102 1.73 17.56 -2.91
CA ASP A 102 0.51 18.35 -2.66
C ASP A 102 -0.74 17.47 -2.85
N GLN A 103 -0.79 16.69 -3.94
CA GLN A 103 -1.86 15.72 -4.17
C GLN A 103 -1.97 14.69 -3.04
N LEU A 104 -0.83 14.21 -2.52
CA LEU A 104 -0.85 13.28 -1.38
C LEU A 104 -1.44 13.94 -0.13
N ASN A 105 -1.04 15.17 0.19
CA ASN A 105 -1.59 15.90 1.33
C ASN A 105 -3.08 16.22 1.16
N GLU A 106 -3.54 16.54 -0.04
CA GLU A 106 -4.97 16.78 -0.32
C GLU A 106 -5.82 15.51 -0.12
N ASN A 107 -5.33 14.35 -0.57
CA ASN A 107 -6.13 13.13 -0.60
C ASN A 107 -6.00 12.27 0.68
N PHE A 108 -4.92 12.45 1.45
CA PHE A 108 -4.54 11.58 2.57
C PHE A 108 -4.16 12.35 3.86
N ALA A 109 -4.60 13.59 4.03
CA ALA A 109 -4.40 14.30 5.30
C ALA A 109 -5.11 13.62 6.50
N ASP A 110 -6.17 12.86 6.24
CA ASP A 110 -6.97 12.15 7.25
C ASP A 110 -6.19 11.05 7.99
N ILE A 111 -5.16 10.49 7.37
CA ILE A 111 -4.32 9.45 7.99
C ILE A 111 -3.17 10.01 8.84
N LEU A 112 -3.01 11.34 8.89
CA LEU A 112 -1.97 12.01 9.63
C LEU A 112 -2.41 12.28 11.07
N SER A 113 -1.56 11.91 12.03
CA SER A 113 -1.73 12.31 13.43
C SER A 113 -1.31 13.77 13.67
N LYS A 114 -0.35 14.28 12.87
CA LYS A 114 0.12 15.67 12.88
C LYS A 114 0.90 16.00 11.61
N GLY A 115 1.02 17.29 11.31
CA GLY A 115 1.85 17.78 10.22
C GLY A 115 1.34 17.41 8.84
N GLN A 116 2.26 17.17 7.91
CA GLN A 116 2.02 16.92 6.49
C GLN A 116 2.96 15.83 5.98
N ILE A 117 2.58 15.20 4.86
CA ILE A 117 3.45 14.32 4.07
C ILE A 117 4.51 15.19 3.41
N ARG A 118 5.78 14.79 3.52
CA ARG A 118 6.92 15.57 3.03
C ARG A 118 7.95 14.68 2.35
N GLU A 119 8.57 15.17 1.29
CA GLU A 119 9.82 14.60 0.79
C GLU A 119 10.96 14.89 1.78
N VAL A 120 11.80 13.89 2.01
CA VAL A 120 12.94 13.98 2.92
C VAL A 120 14.17 13.28 2.34
N SER A 121 15.35 13.63 2.83
CA SER A 121 16.57 12.83 2.60
C SER A 121 16.64 11.65 3.57
N ALA A 122 17.56 10.71 3.33
CA ALA A 122 17.83 9.61 4.26
C ALA A 122 18.08 10.10 5.69
N PHE A 123 17.43 9.45 6.66
CA PHE A 123 17.70 9.73 8.07
C PHE A 123 19.08 9.21 8.47
N PRO A 124 19.72 9.75 9.53
CA PRO A 124 21.04 9.30 9.97
C PRO A 124 21.13 7.78 10.23
N ILE A 125 20.05 7.16 10.70
CA ILE A 125 19.97 5.71 10.97
C ILE A 125 19.90 4.85 9.69
N GLU A 126 19.66 5.47 8.54
CA GLU A 126 19.59 4.80 7.23
C GLU A 126 20.89 4.97 6.42
N ARG A 127 21.90 5.66 6.95
CA ARG A 127 23.17 5.86 6.24
C ARG A 127 23.93 4.54 6.08
N GLY A 128 24.44 4.30 4.88
CA GLY A 128 25.14 3.07 4.49
C GLY A 128 24.22 1.90 4.13
N ASP A 129 22.89 2.08 4.18
CA ASP A 129 21.91 1.14 3.62
C ASP A 129 21.97 1.21 2.07
N GLU A 130 21.82 0.08 1.37
CA GLU A 130 21.77 0.01 -0.10
C GLU A 130 20.68 0.92 -0.69
N THR A 131 19.66 1.22 0.12
CA THR A 131 18.55 2.11 -0.26
C THR A 131 18.78 3.59 0.07
N GLU A 132 19.94 4.00 0.60
CA GLU A 132 20.21 5.38 1.04
C GLU A 132 19.91 6.41 -0.06
N ALA A 133 20.23 6.09 -1.31
CA ALA A 133 20.04 6.97 -2.47
C ALA A 133 18.56 7.10 -2.93
N LEU A 134 17.66 6.24 -2.46
CA LEU A 134 16.27 6.24 -2.92
C LEU A 134 15.49 7.47 -2.41
N PRO A 135 14.60 8.07 -3.23
CA PRO A 135 13.68 9.10 -2.77
C PRO A 135 12.76 8.56 -1.66
N ARG A 136 12.30 9.43 -0.76
CA ARG A 136 11.49 9.00 0.37
C ARG A 136 10.54 10.08 0.88
N LEU A 137 9.40 9.63 1.37
CA LEU A 137 8.39 10.43 2.05
C LEU A 137 8.44 10.16 3.55
N ALA A 138 8.23 11.19 4.35
CA ALA A 138 7.99 11.06 5.79
C ALA A 138 6.63 11.63 6.16
N LEU A 139 5.93 10.93 7.03
CA LEU A 139 4.63 11.33 7.57
C LEU A 139 4.44 10.82 8.99
N HIS A 140 3.68 11.55 9.81
CA HIS A 140 3.27 11.07 11.13
C HIS A 140 1.97 10.28 11.02
N PHE A 141 2.05 9.06 10.49
CA PHE A 141 0.89 8.20 10.31
C PHE A 141 0.22 7.85 11.64
N ASN A 142 -1.12 7.84 11.67
CA ASN A 142 -1.91 7.62 12.89
C ASN A 142 -1.94 6.17 13.41
N GLN A 143 -1.28 5.24 12.70
CA GLN A 143 -1.15 3.81 13.06
C GLN A 143 -2.48 3.05 13.14
N ARG A 144 -3.56 3.62 12.62
CA ARG A 144 -4.91 3.03 12.66
C ARG A 144 -5.46 2.79 11.26
N ASP A 145 -5.33 3.77 10.38
CA ASP A 145 -6.05 3.78 9.11
C ASP A 145 -5.22 3.09 8.00
N LEU A 146 -4.90 1.81 8.19
CA LEU A 146 -4.03 1.03 7.28
C LEU A 146 -4.66 0.77 5.91
N GLY A 147 -5.99 0.63 5.82
CA GLY A 147 -6.67 0.60 4.52
C GLY A 147 -6.40 1.87 3.71
N ARG A 148 -6.49 3.05 4.34
CA ARG A 148 -6.16 4.33 3.69
C ARG A 148 -4.68 4.44 3.34
N LEU A 149 -3.77 3.94 4.19
CA LEU A 149 -2.35 3.86 3.85
C LEU A 149 -2.11 2.99 2.61
N HIS A 150 -2.80 1.85 2.47
CA HIS A 150 -2.73 1.00 1.28
C HIS A 150 -3.25 1.72 0.02
N GLN A 151 -4.37 2.43 0.14
CA GLN A 151 -4.87 3.31 -0.93
C GLN A 151 -3.86 4.37 -1.33
N MET A 152 -3.16 4.99 -0.36
CA MET A 152 -2.11 5.97 -0.62
C MET A 152 -0.95 5.35 -1.40
N ILE A 153 -0.49 4.17 -0.98
CA ILE A 153 0.59 3.45 -1.67
C ILE A 153 0.21 3.12 -3.12
N ARG A 154 -1.04 2.67 -3.34
CA ARG A 154 -1.56 2.47 -4.69
C ARG A 154 -1.64 3.76 -5.50
N TYR A 155 -2.00 4.86 -4.85
CA TYR A 155 -2.08 6.17 -5.48
C TYR A 155 -0.69 6.69 -5.90
N LEU A 156 0.38 6.36 -5.17
CA LEU A 156 1.75 6.68 -5.57
C LEU A 156 2.06 6.16 -6.98
N GLY A 157 1.56 5.00 -7.37
CA GLY A 157 1.75 4.46 -8.73
C GLY A 157 1.26 5.38 -9.86
N LYS A 158 0.45 6.41 -9.55
CA LYS A 158 -0.05 7.42 -10.50
C LYS A 158 0.74 8.72 -10.49
N LEU A 159 1.67 8.90 -9.55
CA LEU A 159 2.37 10.17 -9.28
C LEU A 159 3.84 10.17 -9.73
N GLY A 160 4.20 9.32 -10.68
CA GLY A 160 5.57 9.25 -11.18
C GLY A 160 5.75 8.26 -12.31
N VAL A 161 6.83 8.44 -13.05
CA VAL A 161 7.29 7.50 -14.07
C VAL A 161 8.33 6.59 -13.43
N ALA A 162 8.08 5.27 -13.39
CA ALA A 162 9.09 4.35 -12.90
C ALA A 162 10.32 4.38 -13.83
N CYS A 163 11.51 4.44 -13.24
CA CYS A 163 12.73 4.02 -13.91
C CYS A 163 12.76 2.47 -13.92
N GLU A 164 13.26 1.86 -14.99
CA GLU A 164 13.28 0.39 -15.11
C GLU A 164 13.84 -0.28 -13.84
N ALA A 165 13.05 -1.23 -13.32
CA ALA A 165 13.33 -2.20 -12.26
C ALA A 165 14.47 -1.84 -11.29
N VAL A 166 14.17 -1.00 -10.27
CA VAL A 166 14.86 -1.18 -9.00
C VAL A 166 14.31 -2.47 -8.40
N GLN A 167 15.19 -3.48 -8.34
CA GLN A 167 14.96 -4.83 -7.83
C GLN A 167 14.13 -4.79 -6.54
N HIS A 168 13.02 -5.53 -6.50
CA HIS A 168 12.19 -5.58 -5.31
C HIS A 168 12.96 -6.36 -4.21
N PRO A 169 12.88 -5.98 -2.92
CA PRO A 169 13.60 -6.69 -1.83
C PRO A 169 13.23 -8.19 -1.69
N GLU A 170 12.21 -8.67 -2.39
CA GLU A 170 11.80 -10.08 -2.42
C GLU A 170 12.30 -10.84 -3.66
N GLU A 171 12.87 -10.15 -4.65
CA GLU A 171 13.56 -10.76 -5.78
C GLU A 171 15.00 -11.09 -5.35
N LYS A 172 15.19 -12.33 -4.87
CA LYS A 172 16.53 -12.92 -4.64
C LYS A 172 17.18 -13.35 -5.95
#